data_AF-A0A3C1KHI9-F1
#
_entry.id   AF-A0A3C1KHI9-F1
#
_cell.length_a   1.000
_cell.length_b   1.000
_cell.length_c   1.000
_cell.angle_alpha   90.00
_cell.angle_beta   90.00
_cell.angle_gamma   90.00
#
_symmetry.space_group_name_H-M   'P 1'
#
loop_
_entity.id
_entity.type
_entity.pdbx_description
1 polymer ?
#
loop_
_entity_poly.entity_id
_entity_poly.type
_entity_poly.pdbx_seq_one_letter_code
_entity_poly.pdbx_strand_id
1 'polypeptide(L)' 'MLAPYVHKIIELDDDGLCCGAGGAFSVLHPQLATDIRDRKVDAIERVSPDIVASANPGCSLHLAAGGVEVLHPMQLI' A
#
# COMPACT_ATOMS: atom_id res chain seq x y z
N MET A 1 14.57 3.76 8.23
CA MET A 1 14.30 2.37 8.66
C MET A 1 13.35 2.46 9.85
N LEU A 2 12.12 1.93 9.74
CA LEU A 2 11.08 2.07 10.77
C LEU A 2 11.27 1.12 11.97
N ALA A 3 12.22 0.18 11.89
CA ALA A 3 12.48 -0.84 12.90
C ALA A 3 12.56 -0.35 14.37
N PRO A 4 13.10 0.85 14.69
CA PRO A 4 13.09 1.34 16.07
C PRO A 4 11.71 1.73 16.63
N TYR A 5 10.73 1.96 15.74
CA TYR A 5 9.43 2.55 16.07
C TYR A 5 8.26 1.55 15.94
N VAL A 6 8.51 0.35 15.41
CA VAL A 6 7.48 -0.68 15.21
C VAL A 6 7.95 -2.01 15.79
N HIS A 7 7.02 -2.83 16.29
CA HIS A 7 7.37 -4.14 16.86
C HIS A 7 7.92 -5.11 15.81
N LYS A 8 7.33 -5.10 14.61
CA LYS A 8 7.66 -6.02 13.53
C LYS A 8 7.38 -5.38 12.18
N ILE A 9 8.27 -5.59 11.21
CA ILE A 9 8.02 -5.34 9.80
C ILE A 9 7.62 -6.66 9.16
N ILE A 10 6.54 -6.66 8.40
CA ILE A 10 5.98 -7.85 7.76
C ILE A 10 6.21 -7.72 6.25
N GLU A 11 6.88 -8.70 5.66
CA GLU A 11 7.04 -8.78 4.21
C GLU A 11 5.77 -9.32 3.57
N LEU A 12 5.38 -8.74 2.43
CA LEU A 12 4.26 -9.21 1.63
C LEU A 12 4.72 -10.30 0.65
N ASP A 13 3.83 -11.23 0.34
CA ASP A 13 4.04 -12.32 -0.62
C ASP A 13 3.71 -11.90 -2.06
N ASP A 14 4.12 -10.70 -2.46
CA ASP A 14 3.81 -10.13 -3.77
C ASP A 14 5.01 -9.55 -4.53
N ASP A 15 6.22 -9.97 -4.16
CA ASP A 15 7.48 -9.61 -4.81
C ASP A 15 7.73 -8.10 -4.92
N GLY A 16 7.13 -7.31 -4.02
CA GLY A 16 7.29 -5.85 -4.03
C GLY A 16 6.58 -5.17 -5.19
N LEU A 17 5.52 -5.77 -5.73
CA LEU A 17 4.75 -5.20 -6.84
C LEU A 17 4.17 -3.81 -6.50
N CYS A 18 3.92 -3.01 -7.54
CA CYS A 18 3.39 -1.65 -7.41
C CYS A 18 1.97 -1.62 -6.81
N CYS A 19 1.57 -0.48 -6.22
CA CYS A 19 0.22 -0.23 -5.73
C CYS A 19 -0.79 0.10 -6.85
N GLY A 20 -0.33 0.43 -8.07
CA GLY A 20 -1.19 0.78 -9.21
C GLY A 20 -1.51 2.29 -9.37
N ALA A 21 -1.15 3.12 -8.39
CA ALA A 21 -1.49 4.55 -8.36
C ALA A 21 -0.68 5.46 -9.31
N GLY A 22 0.09 4.91 -10.25
CA GLY A 22 1.07 5.67 -11.04
C GLY A 22 0.43 6.71 -11.95
N GLY A 23 0.49 8.00 -11.59
CA GLY A 23 0.02 9.18 -12.33
C GLY A 23 -0.68 8.96 -13.68
N ALA A 24 0.04 9.15 -14.79
CA ALA A 24 -0.57 9.01 -16.12
C ALA A 24 -1.10 7.60 -16.40
N PHE A 25 -0.44 6.56 -15.86
CA PHE A 25 -0.88 5.17 -16.04
C PHE A 25 -2.25 4.92 -15.40
N SER A 26 -2.50 5.38 -14.17
CA SER A 26 -3.80 5.16 -13.51
C SER A 26 -4.93 5.94 -14.18
N VAL A 27 -4.62 7.08 -14.80
CA VAL A 27 -5.59 7.87 -15.59
C VAL A 27 -5.89 7.21 -16.94
N LEU A 28 -4.86 6.73 -17.64
CA LEU A 28 -5.02 6.12 -18.97
C LEU A 28 -5.52 4.67 -18.90
N HIS A 29 -5.27 3.97 -17.79
CA HIS A 29 -5.60 2.56 -17.58
C HIS A 29 -6.29 2.32 -16.21
N PRO A 30 -7.46 2.92 -15.96
CA PRO A 30 -8.09 2.92 -14.63
C PRO A 30 -8.50 1.52 -14.15
N GLN A 31 -8.93 0.65 -15.07
CA GLN A 31 -9.29 -0.74 -14.77
C GLN A 31 -8.07 -1.53 -14.31
N LEU A 32 -6.99 -1.51 -15.08
CA LEU A 32 -5.74 -2.20 -14.72
C LEU A 32 -5.12 -1.64 -13.42
N ALA A 33 -5.18 -0.33 -13.21
CA ALA A 33 -4.73 0.28 -11.96
C ALA A 33 -5.55 -0.17 -10.74
N THR A 34 -6.84 -0.46 -10.95
CA THR A 34 -7.73 -1.04 -9.92
C THR A 34 -7.38 -2.51 -9.68
N ASP A 35 -7.20 -3.31 -10.73
CA ASP A 35 -6.81 -4.72 -10.59
C ASP A 35 -5.47 -4.89 -9.86
N ILE A 36 -4.50 -4.00 -10.16
CA ILE A 36 -3.20 -3.98 -9.46
C ILE A 36 -3.37 -3.61 -7.98
N ARG A 37 -4.25 -2.65 -7.67
CA ARG A 37 -4.55 -2.28 -6.29
C ARG A 37 -5.15 -3.46 -5.55
N ASP A 38 -6.17 -4.08 -6.12
CA ASP A 38 -6.91 -5.15 -5.46
C ASP A 38 -5.97 -6.33 -5.16
N ARG A 39 -5.07 -6.68 -6.08
CA ARG A 39 -4.00 -7.66 -5.82
C ARG A 39 -3.08 -7.27 -4.65
N LYS A 40 -2.72 -5.99 -4.52
CA LYS A 40 -1.89 -5.49 -3.42
C LYS A 40 -2.67 -5.52 -2.09
N VAL A 41 -3.95 -5.17 -2.11
CA VAL A 41 -4.84 -5.24 -0.95
C VAL A 41 -4.97 -6.70 -0.48
N ASP A 42 -5.20 -7.65 -1.38
CA ASP A 42 -5.24 -9.07 -1.04
C ASP A 42 -3.94 -9.54 -0.36
N ALA A 43 -2.77 -9.05 -0.82
CA ALA A 43 -1.48 -9.38 -0.21
C ALA A 43 -1.33 -8.81 1.20
N ILE A 44 -1.79 -7.58 1.41
CA ILE A 44 -1.83 -6.94 2.73
C ILE A 44 -2.77 -7.72 3.66
N GLU A 45 -3.96 -8.09 3.20
CA GLU A 45 -4.95 -8.80 4.00
C GLU A 45 -4.47 -10.18 4.44
N ARG A 46 -3.77 -10.92 3.56
CA ARG A 46 -3.20 -12.25 3.88
C ARG A 46 -2.28 -12.24 5.10
N VAL A 47 -1.55 -11.15 5.33
CA VAL A 47 -0.66 -11.02 6.49
C VAL A 47 -1.27 -10.26 7.66
N SER A 48 -2.44 -9.63 7.45
CA SER A 48 -3.25 -8.94 8.46
C SER A 48 -2.43 -8.03 9.38
N PRO A 49 -1.75 -6.99 8.84
CA PRO A 49 -0.95 -6.08 9.65
C PRO A 49 -1.83 -5.15 10.48
N ASP A 50 -1.30 -4.65 11.60
CA ASP A 50 -2.00 -3.62 12.39
C ASP A 50 -2.13 -2.30 11.61
N ILE A 51 -1.09 -1.95 10.84
CA ILE A 51 -0.98 -0.67 10.11
C ILE A 51 -0.21 -0.90 8.81
N VAL A 52 -0.63 -0.23 7.74
CA VAL A 52 0.16 -0.07 6.51
C VAL A 52 0.79 1.32 6.50
N ALA A 53 2.09 1.40 6.19
CA ALA A 53 2.81 2.67 6.10
C ALA A 53 3.27 2.97 4.68
N SER A 54 3.03 4.20 4.19
CA SER A 54 3.50 4.66 2.88
C SER A 54 3.91 6.13 2.92
N ALA A 55 5.11 6.42 2.43
CA ALA A 55 5.58 7.80 2.20
C ALA A 55 5.05 8.40 0.89
N ASN A 56 4.35 7.60 0.07
CA ASN A 56 3.80 8.05 -1.22
C ASN A 56 2.30 8.32 -1.09
N PRO A 57 1.85 9.59 -1.20
CA PRO A 57 0.44 9.94 -1.02
C PRO A 57 -0.46 9.33 -2.11
N GLY A 58 0.06 9.10 -3.31
CA GLY A 58 -0.68 8.42 -4.39
C GLY A 58 -1.02 6.98 -4.01
N CYS A 59 -0.03 6.21 -3.54
CA CYS A 59 -0.30 4.87 -3.02
C CYS A 59 -1.22 4.90 -1.80
N SER A 60 -1.03 5.85 -0.87
CA SER A 60 -1.89 5.95 0.33
C SER A 60 -3.35 6.18 -0.05
N LEU A 61 -3.64 7.15 -0.92
CA LEU A 61 -5.00 7.45 -1.37
C LEU A 61 -5.60 6.30 -2.19
N HIS A 62 -4.79 5.68 -3.06
CA HIS A 62 -5.25 4.59 -3.91
C HIS A 62 -5.58 3.32 -3.11
N LEU A 63 -4.74 2.97 -2.12
CA LEU A 63 -4.99 1.84 -1.23
C LEU A 63 -6.14 2.12 -0.25
N ALA A 64 -6.29 3.36 0.23
CA ALA A 64 -7.44 3.77 1.04
C ALA A 64 -8.76 3.63 0.27
N ALA A 65 -8.77 3.90 -1.04
CA ALA A 65 -9.94 3.64 -1.89
C ALA A 65 -10.27 2.14 -2.00
N GLY A 66 -9.31 1.25 -1.72
CA GLY A 66 -9.48 -0.19 -1.60
C GLY A 66 -9.75 -0.68 -0.17
N GLY A 67 -9.98 0.22 0.79
CA GLY A 67 -10.34 -0.13 2.17
C GLY A 67 -9.16 -0.31 3.13
N VAL A 68 -7.92 -0.03 2.71
CA VAL A 68 -6.73 -0.16 3.56
C VAL A 68 -6.44 1.17 4.26
N GLU A 69 -6.40 1.18 5.59
CA GLU A 69 -5.90 2.33 6.35
C GLU A 69 -4.37 2.46 6.18
N VAL A 70 -3.93 3.61 5.70
CA VAL A 70 -2.50 3.87 5.43
C VAL A 70 -2.04 5.12 6.17
N LEU A 71 -0.98 4.98 6.97
CA LEU A 71 -0.33 6.10 7.65
C LEU A 71 0.95 6.53 6.93
N HIS A 72 1.27 7.81 7.03
CA HIS A 72 2.59 8.30 6.64
C HIS A 72 3.64 7.88 7.69
N PRO A 73 4.86 7.45 7.30
CA PRO A 73 5.90 7.03 8.24
C PRO A 73 6.21 8.04 9.36
N MET A 74 6.07 9.34 9.12
CA MET A 74 6.25 10.39 10.15
C MET A 74 5.19 10.37 11.25
N GLN A 75 4.07 9.68 11.07
CA GLN A 75 3.05 9.49 12.11
C GLN A 75 3.40 8.35 13.07
N LEU A 76 4.43 7.55 12.73
CA LEU A 76 4.91 6.44 13.55
C LEU A 76 6.15 6.80 14.37
N ILE A 77 6.73 7.98 14.13
CA ILE A 77 7.98 8.47 14.74
C ILE A 77 7.66 9.36 15.94
#